data_AF-A0A7S1SZE9-F1
#
_entry.id   AF-A0A7S1SZE9-F1
#
_cell.length_a   1.000
_cell.length_b   1.000
_cell.length_c   1.000
_cell.angle_alpha   90.00
_cell.angle_beta   90.00
_cell.angle_gamma   90.00
#
_symmetry.space_group_name_H-M   'P 1'
#
loop_
_entity.id
_entity.type
_entity.pdbx_description
1 polymer ?
#
loop_
_entity_poly.entity_id
_entity_poly.type
_entity_poly.pdbx_seq_one_letter_code
_entity_poly.pdbx_strand_id
1 'polypeptide(L)'
;MPPTESVILEEEIDENFEPSQEEIAEYAKWLGIDMSKEKELLWIAREGLKAPLPEHWKPCKTPEGEIYYFNFSNGDSVWEHPCDEFYRSLYLEEKHKLERQRAAQQAGAAQRGAGLSKPPLDVGMRSPPGSRRSSL
;
A
#
# COMPACT_ATOMS: atom_id res chain seq x y z
N MET A 1 -18.91 40.35 -22.18
CA MET A 1 -19.61 39.21 -21.58
C MET A 1 -18.55 38.24 -21.10
N PRO A 2 -18.68 37.61 -19.91
CA PRO A 2 -17.82 36.50 -19.58
C PRO A 2 -18.02 35.37 -20.61
N PRO A 3 -17.00 34.56 -20.89
CA PRO A 3 -17.13 33.41 -21.78
C PRO A 3 -18.23 32.48 -21.25
N THR A 4 -19.11 31.98 -22.13
CA THR A 4 -20.21 31.06 -21.77
C THR A 4 -19.87 29.60 -22.08
N GLU A 5 -18.67 29.33 -22.59
CA GLU A 5 -18.25 28.01 -23.06
C GLU A 5 -17.12 27.46 -22.19
N SER A 6 -17.14 26.15 -21.96
CA SER A 6 -16.05 25.46 -21.28
C SER A 6 -14.83 25.39 -22.18
N VAL A 7 -13.63 25.57 -21.61
CA VAL A 7 -12.36 25.47 -22.32
C VAL A 7 -11.77 24.08 -22.08
N ILE A 8 -11.49 23.34 -23.15
CA ILE A 8 -10.76 22.07 -23.06
C ILE A 8 -9.31 22.39 -22.74
N LEU A 9 -8.79 21.80 -21.67
CA LEU A 9 -7.39 21.90 -21.29
C LEU A 9 -6.62 20.74 -21.90
N GLU A 10 -5.45 21.02 -22.46
CA GLU A 10 -4.51 19.96 -22.85
C GLU A 10 -3.78 19.49 -21.59
N GLU A 11 -3.91 18.20 -21.29
CA GLU A 11 -3.16 17.59 -20.19
C GLU A 11 -1.73 17.33 -20.68
N GLU A 12 -0.83 18.28 -20.44
CA GLU A 12 0.61 18.07 -20.56
C GLU A 12 1.11 17.52 -19.22
N ILE A 13 0.98 16.20 -19.00
CA ILE A 13 1.70 15.56 -17.89
C ILE A 13 3.17 15.59 -18.24
N ASP A 14 3.93 16.46 -17.59
CA ASP A 14 5.39 16.41 -17.63
C ASP A 14 5.82 15.04 -17.09
N GLU A 15 6.53 14.24 -17.90
CA GLU A 15 7.03 12.92 -17.48
C GLU A 15 7.94 13.02 -16.24
N ASN A 16 8.52 14.20 -16.01
CA ASN A 16 9.33 14.53 -14.86
C ASN A 16 8.53 15.12 -13.69
N PHE A 17 7.18 15.18 -13.78
CA PHE A 17 6.32 15.58 -12.68
C PHE A 17 6.49 14.63 -11.49
N GLU A 18 6.95 15.22 -10.40
CA GLU A 18 7.10 14.55 -9.12
C GLU A 18 6.17 15.24 -8.12
N PRO A 19 5.04 14.61 -7.75
CA PRO A 19 4.11 15.22 -6.81
C PRO A 19 4.82 15.41 -5.47
N SER A 20 4.60 16.58 -4.89
CA SER A 20 5.15 16.93 -3.59
C SER A 20 4.62 16.01 -2.50
N GLN A 21 5.34 15.95 -1.38
CA GLN A 21 4.94 15.14 -0.24
C GLN A 21 3.57 15.56 0.33
N GLU A 22 3.22 16.84 0.17
CA GLU A 22 1.95 17.43 0.59
C GLU A 22 0.80 16.98 -0.32
N GLU A 23 0.99 16.99 -1.64
CA GLU A 23 -0.01 16.47 -2.59
C GLU A 23 -0.26 14.98 -2.38
N ILE A 24 0.83 14.20 -2.21
CA ILE A 24 0.72 12.78 -1.89
C ILE A 24 -0.05 12.58 -0.57
N ALA A 25 0.18 13.41 0.44
CA ALA A 25 -0.50 13.31 1.73
C ALA A 25 -1.99 13.61 1.62
N GLU A 26 -2.37 14.66 0.90
CA GLU A 26 -3.77 15.04 0.69
C GLU A 26 -4.52 13.96 -0.10
N TYR A 27 -3.92 13.45 -1.18
CA TYR A 27 -4.52 12.37 -1.97
C TYR A 27 -4.57 11.05 -1.20
N ALA A 28 -3.53 10.72 -0.43
CA ALA A 28 -3.53 9.56 0.46
C ALA A 28 -4.66 9.64 1.50
N LYS A 29 -4.86 10.81 2.11
CA LYS A 29 -5.95 11.06 3.06
C LYS A 29 -7.31 10.91 2.40
N TRP A 30 -7.46 11.37 1.16
CA TRP A 30 -8.68 11.23 0.38
C TRP A 30 -9.00 9.76 0.02
N LEU A 31 -7.98 8.96 -0.31
CA LEU A 31 -8.11 7.50 -0.47
C LEU A 31 -8.41 6.77 0.86
N GLY A 32 -8.13 7.41 1.99
CA GLY A 32 -8.30 6.85 3.34
C GLY A 32 -7.04 6.16 3.91
N ILE A 33 -5.88 6.35 3.28
CA ILE A 33 -4.59 5.80 3.74
C ILE A 33 -4.15 6.53 5.02
N ASP A 34 -3.92 5.77 6.09
CA ASP A 34 -3.33 6.27 7.33
C ASP A 34 -1.80 6.40 7.19
N MET A 35 -1.30 7.63 6.99
CA MET A 35 0.13 7.91 6.84
C MET A 35 1.00 7.47 8.03
N SER A 36 0.43 7.16 9.19
CA SER A 36 1.18 6.66 10.35
C SER A 36 1.30 5.14 10.35
N LYS A 37 0.24 4.44 9.95
CA LYS A 37 0.14 2.95 10.01
C LYS A 37 0.39 2.25 8.69
N GLU A 38 0.15 2.96 7.59
CA GLU A 38 0.08 2.44 6.22
C GLU A 38 1.05 3.19 5.30
N LYS A 39 2.21 3.60 5.83
CA LYS A 39 3.29 4.27 5.05
C LYS A 39 3.69 3.49 3.80
N GLU A 40 3.63 2.17 3.89
CA GLU A 40 3.92 1.23 2.79
C GLU A 40 2.90 1.30 1.66
N LEU A 41 1.76 1.99 1.83
CA LEU A 41 0.71 2.16 0.81
C LEU A 41 0.72 3.57 0.18
N LEU A 42 1.57 4.49 0.64
CA LEU A 42 1.64 5.86 0.10
C LEU A 42 2.09 5.92 -1.37
N TRP A 43 2.74 4.87 -1.87
CA TRP A 43 3.06 4.76 -3.29
C TRP A 43 1.81 4.73 -4.17
N ILE A 44 0.68 4.20 -3.67
CA ILE A 44 -0.59 4.16 -4.41
C ILE A 44 -1.08 5.58 -4.66
N ALA A 45 -0.96 6.45 -3.66
CA ALA A 45 -1.32 7.86 -3.80
C ALA A 45 -0.40 8.60 -4.78
N ARG A 46 0.93 8.34 -4.71
CA ARG A 46 1.89 8.91 -5.65
C ARG A 46 1.61 8.49 -7.09
N GLU A 47 1.35 7.20 -7.31
CA GLU A 47 1.03 6.67 -8.64
C GLU A 47 -0.30 7.23 -9.16
N GLY A 48 -1.29 7.42 -8.29
CA GLY A 48 -2.58 8.01 -8.67
C GLY A 48 -2.47 9.46 -9.15
N LEU A 49 -1.61 10.26 -8.49
CA LEU A 49 -1.34 11.64 -8.91
C LEU A 49 -0.52 11.74 -10.20
N LYS A 50 0.24 10.69 -10.55
CA LYS A 50 1.01 10.60 -11.80
C LYS A 50 0.27 9.87 -12.91
N ALA A 51 -0.94 9.39 -12.63
CA ALA A 51 -1.69 8.56 -13.56
C ALA A 51 -2.13 9.40 -14.76
N PRO A 52 -1.81 8.98 -16.00
CA PRO A 52 -2.36 9.65 -17.16
C PRO A 52 -3.87 9.44 -17.24
N LEU A 53 -4.57 10.44 -17.78
CA LEU A 53 -5.97 10.25 -18.13
C LEU A 53 -6.13 9.13 -19.17
N PRO A 54 -7.23 8.36 -19.13
CA PRO A 54 -7.50 7.39 -20.18
C PRO A 54 -7.72 8.09 -21.53
N GLU A 55 -7.46 7.38 -22.64
CA GLU A 55 -7.32 7.91 -24.02
C GLU A 55 -8.35 8.95 -24.49
N HIS A 56 -9.58 8.89 -23.97
CA HIS A 56 -10.68 9.75 -24.40
C HIS A 56 -11.11 10.78 -23.37
N TRP A 57 -10.46 10.85 -22.21
CA TRP A 57 -10.75 11.83 -21.17
C TRP A 57 -9.86 13.05 -21.32
N LYS A 58 -10.43 14.24 -21.13
CA LYS A 58 -9.64 15.49 -21.01
C LYS A 58 -10.20 16.39 -19.91
N PRO A 59 -9.34 17.16 -19.22
CA PRO A 59 -9.80 18.18 -18.30
C PRO A 59 -10.42 19.34 -19.08
N CYS A 60 -11.54 19.84 -18.57
CA CYS A 60 -12.29 20.97 -19.12
C CYS A 60 -12.52 21.97 -17.99
N LYS A 61 -12.36 23.26 -18.29
CA LYS A 61 -12.59 24.35 -17.35
C LYS A 61 -13.91 25.03 -17.64
N THR A 62 -14.80 25.08 -16.66
CA THR A 62 -16.07 25.81 -16.74
C THR A 62 -15.83 27.33 -16.79
N PRO A 63 -16.80 28.12 -17.28
CA PRO A 63 -16.76 29.58 -17.17
C PRO A 63 -16.52 30.12 -15.75
N GLU A 64 -17.02 29.40 -14.75
CA GLU A 64 -16.87 29.69 -13.32
C GLU A 64 -15.45 29.41 -12.80
N GLY A 65 -14.65 28.70 -13.60
CA GLY A 65 -13.26 28.39 -13.32
C GLY A 65 -13.04 27.02 -12.68
N GLU A 66 -14.07 26.17 -12.63
CA GLU A 66 -14.01 24.82 -12.07
C GLU A 66 -13.48 23.82 -13.11
N ILE A 67 -12.73 22.82 -12.66
CA ILE A 67 -12.23 21.75 -13.54
C ILE A 67 -13.13 20.53 -13.41
N TYR A 68 -13.51 19.96 -14.55
CA TYR A 68 -14.16 18.67 -14.67
C TYR A 68 -13.47 17.85 -15.77
N TYR A 69 -13.67 16.54 -15.79
CA TYR A 69 -13.13 15.66 -16.81
C TYR A 69 -14.26 15.22 -17.73
N PHE A 70 -14.03 15.32 -19.04
CA PHE A 70 -15.00 14.95 -20.07
C PHE A 70 -14.45 13.84 -20.95
N ASN A 71 -15.26 12.82 -21.20
CA ASN A 71 -14.95 11.72 -22.09
C ASN A 71 -15.51 11.99 -23.50
N PHE A 72 -14.61 12.22 -24.45
CA PHE A 72 -14.94 12.56 -25.83
C PHE A 72 -15.45 11.38 -26.66
N SER A 73 -15.34 10.14 -26.16
CA SER A 73 -15.80 8.94 -26.86
C SER A 73 -17.28 8.66 -26.60
N ASN A 74 -17.73 8.79 -25.35
CA ASN A 74 -19.12 8.49 -24.96
C ASN A 74 -19.94 9.71 -24.49
N GLY A 75 -19.30 10.86 -24.28
CA GLY A 75 -19.94 12.09 -23.80
C GLY A 75 -20.15 12.16 -22.28
N ASP A 76 -19.53 11.28 -21.50
CA ASP A 76 -19.62 11.31 -20.04
C ASP A 76 -18.79 12.44 -19.43
N SER A 77 -19.21 12.94 -18.28
CA SER A 77 -18.48 13.95 -17.51
C SER A 77 -18.40 13.57 -16.04
N VAL A 78 -17.25 13.73 -15.42
CA VAL A 78 -17.04 13.53 -13.98
C VAL A 78 -16.29 14.69 -13.38
N TRP A 79 -16.53 14.94 -12.09
CA TRP A 79 -15.84 15.99 -11.33
C TRP A 79 -14.55 15.49 -10.68
N GLU A 80 -14.47 14.18 -10.43
CA GLU A 80 -13.30 13.49 -9.90
C GLU A 80 -12.43 12.95 -11.04
N HIS A 81 -11.16 12.63 -10.77
CA HIS A 81 -10.29 12.09 -11.82
C HIS A 81 -10.78 10.67 -12.19
N PRO A 82 -10.94 10.32 -13.47
CA PRO A 82 -11.54 9.05 -13.89
C PRO A 82 -10.74 7.80 -13.44
N CYS A 83 -9.46 7.96 -13.09
CA CYS A 83 -8.66 6.87 -12.52
C CYS A 83 -8.79 6.74 -10.99
N ASP A 84 -9.46 7.68 -10.31
CA ASP A 84 -9.52 7.69 -8.85
C ASP A 84 -10.19 6.43 -8.27
N GLU A 85 -11.28 5.95 -8.89
CA GLU A 85 -11.94 4.72 -8.45
C GLU A 85 -11.03 3.51 -8.53
N PHE A 86 -10.15 3.46 -9.53
CA PHE A 86 -9.15 2.40 -9.67
C PHE A 86 -8.15 2.45 -8.50
N TYR A 87 -7.61 3.62 -8.16
CA TYR A 87 -6.66 3.76 -7.05
C TYR A 87 -7.30 3.53 -5.68
N ARG A 88 -8.56 3.92 -5.48
CA ARG A 88 -9.35 3.54 -4.28
C ARG A 88 -9.46 2.03 -4.14
N SER A 89 -9.79 1.33 -5.23
CA SER A 89 -9.90 -0.12 -5.23
C SER A 89 -8.57 -0.80 -4.97
N LEU A 90 -7.50 -0.32 -5.61
CA LEU A 90 -6.13 -0.81 -5.41
C LEU A 90 -5.67 -0.63 -3.96
N TYR A 91 -5.97 0.52 -3.34
CA TYR A 91 -5.68 0.76 -1.92
C TYR A 91 -6.36 -0.27 -1.03
N LEU A 92 -7.66 -0.51 -1.21
CA LEU A 92 -8.41 -1.45 -0.37
C LEU A 92 -7.84 -2.87 -0.48
N GLU A 93 -7.46 -3.30 -1.69
CA GLU A 93 -6.86 -4.61 -1.90
C GLU A 93 -5.50 -4.74 -1.19
N GLU A 94 -4.62 -3.75 -1.35
CA GLU A 94 -3.29 -3.77 -0.74
C GLU A 94 -3.32 -3.62 0.78
N LYS A 95 -4.27 -2.83 1.30
CA LYS A 95 -4.55 -2.79 2.74
C LYS A 95 -4.88 -4.17 3.30
N HIS A 96 -5.82 -4.87 2.66
CA HIS A 96 -6.19 -6.21 3.09
C HIS A 96 -5.03 -7.21 2.99
N LYS A 97 -4.17 -7.08 1.97
CA LYS A 97 -2.94 -7.89 1.87
C LYS A 97 -1.98 -7.58 3.01
N LEU A 98 -1.74 -6.31 3.30
CA LEU A 98 -0.84 -5.87 4.36
C LEU A 98 -1.30 -6.35 5.74
N GLU A 99 -2.59 -6.25 6.03
CA GLU A 99 -3.18 -6.75 7.27
C GLU A 99 -2.99 -8.26 7.43
N ARG A 100 -3.26 -9.04 6.37
CA ARG A 100 -3.04 -10.49 6.37
C ARG A 100 -1.56 -10.85 6.58
N GLN A 101 -0.65 -10.13 5.92
CA GLN A 101 0.79 -10.36 6.07
C GLN A 101 1.26 -10.04 7.50
N ARG A 102 0.84 -8.91 8.07
CA ARG A 102 1.18 -8.53 9.46
C ARG A 102 0.64 -9.55 10.46
N ALA A 103 -0.59 -10.02 10.30
CA ALA A 103 -1.17 -11.06 11.15
C ALA A 103 -0.38 -12.38 11.07
N ALA A 104 -0.01 -12.82 9.87
CA ALA A 104 0.77 -14.04 9.67
C ALA A 104 2.19 -13.94 10.28
N GLN A 105 2.85 -12.78 10.14
CA GLN A 105 4.17 -12.53 10.75
C GLN A 105 4.11 -12.58 12.28
N GLN A 106 3.07 -11.99 12.89
CA GLN A 106 2.87 -12.04 14.34
C GLN A 106 2.63 -13.47 14.85
N ALA A 107 1.84 -14.28 14.12
CA ALA A 107 1.60 -15.68 14.47
C ALA A 107 2.88 -16.55 14.36
N GLY A 108 3.69 -16.35 13.31
CA GLY A 108 4.96 -17.07 13.13
C GLY A 108 6.03 -16.72 14.16
N ALA A 109 6.08 -15.45 14.62
CA ALA A 109 6.99 -15.00 15.65
C ALA A 109 6.66 -15.62 17.03
N ALA A 110 5.37 -15.72 17.38
CA ALA A 110 4.92 -16.34 18.63
C ALA A 110 5.30 -17.82 18.74
N GLN A 111 5.25 -18.57 17.62
CA GLN A 111 5.61 -19.99 17.59
C GLN A 111 7.12 -20.23 17.72
N ARG A 112 7.97 -19.32 17.24
CA ARG A 112 9.45 -19.44 17.36
C ARG A 112 9.98 -19.08 18.75
N GLY A 113 9.25 -18.27 19.53
CA GLY A 113 9.64 -17.90 20.90
C GLY A 113 9.41 -18.98 21.96
N ALA A 114 8.60 -20.00 21.67
CA ALA A 114 8.24 -21.06 22.63
C ALA A 114 9.21 -22.26 22.67
N GLY A 115 10.29 -22.24 21.88
CA GLY A 115 11.13 -23.41 21.59
C GLY A 115 12.43 -23.58 22.40
N LEU A 116 12.64 -22.91 23.54
CA LEU A 116 13.89 -23.05 24.30
C LEU A 116 13.69 -23.34 25.80
N SER A 117 13.13 -24.52 26.13
CA SER A 117 13.25 -25.11 27.46
C SER A 117 14.27 -26.26 27.42
N LYS A 118 15.52 -25.97 27.83
CA LYS A 118 16.54 -27.01 28.07
C LYS A 118 16.08 -27.91 29.22
N PRO A 119 16.08 -29.24 29.09
CA PRO A 119 15.83 -30.12 30.24
C PRO A 119 17.00 -30.03 31.23
N PRO A 120 16.75 -30.18 32.54
CA PRO A 120 17.82 -30.16 33.54
C PRO A 120 18.67 -31.42 33.40
N LEU A 121 19.99 -31.23 33.36
CA LEU A 121 20.98 -32.31 33.37
C LEU A 121 21.04 -32.88 34.80
N ASP A 122 20.46 -34.06 35.00
CA ASP A 122 20.60 -34.82 36.23
C ASP A 122 22.04 -35.33 36.35
N VAL A 123 22.80 -34.71 37.25
CA VAL A 123 24.13 -35.16 37.69
C VAL A 123 23.92 -36.32 38.66
N GLY A 124 23.84 -37.54 38.11
CA GLY A 124 23.76 -38.79 38.86
C GLY A 124 25.10 -39.52 38.94
N MET A 125 26.07 -38.93 39.62
CA MET A 125 27.34 -39.56 39.99
C MET A 125 27.05 -40.72 40.97
N ARG A 126 27.36 -41.98 40.61
CA ARG A 126 27.68 -43.07 41.57
C ARG A 126 28.17 -44.35 40.88
N SER A 127 29.47 -44.59 40.98
CA SER A 127 30.15 -45.86 40.70
C SER A 127 29.72 -46.97 41.68
N PRO A 128 29.92 -48.24 41.31
CA PRO A 128 30.56 -49.19 42.23
C PRO A 128 31.62 -50.09 41.53
N PRO A 129 32.38 -50.89 42.33
CA PRO A 129 33.76 -51.26 42.03
C PRO A 129 33.90 -52.59 41.29
N GLY A 130 35.13 -52.82 40.81
CA GLY A 130 35.49 -53.86 39.88
C GLY A 130 35.31 -55.30 40.34
N SER A 131 35.30 -56.18 39.34
CA SER A 131 35.46 -57.61 39.51
C SER A 131 36.64 -58.07 38.66
N ARG A 132 37.76 -58.38 39.33
CA ARG A 132 38.82 -59.19 38.74
C ARG A 132 38.29 -60.63 38.68
N ARG A 133 38.33 -61.26 37.50
CA ARG A 133 38.84 -62.62 37.24
C ARG A 133 38.33 -63.18 35.92
N SER A 134 39.26 -63.70 35.11
CA SER A 134 39.23 -64.94 34.31
C SER A 134 40.31 -64.80 33.22
N SER A 135 41.47 -65.44 33.38
CA SER A 135 41.79 -66.81 32.96
C SER A 135 42.13 -66.91 31.47
N LEU A 136 43.42 -66.99 31.13
CA LEU A 136 44.10 -68.21 30.66
C LEU A 136 45.62 -67.99 30.71
#